data_AF-A0A9D6JYI7-F1
#
_entry.id   AF-A0A9D6JYI7-F1
#
_cell.length_a   1.000
_cell.length_b   1.000
_cell.length_c   1.000
_cell.angle_alpha   90.00
_cell.angle_beta   90.00
_cell.angle_gamma   90.00
#
_symmetry.space_group_name_H-M   'P 1'
#
loop_
_entity.id
_entity.type
_entity.pdbx_description
1 polymer ?
#
loop_
_entity_poly.entity_id
_entity_poly.type
_entity_poly.pdbx_seq_one_letter_code
_entity_poly.pdbx_strand_id
1 'polypeptide(L)'
;MLALVLSILVPALATAAPTQPSNEDELLPEELHRLEQSKKTFQEGVKSGSALNMVVVGHNDLGGRGFNADVWVHEGFAYVGHWGFTDWSSGSKTRFCPEEPNNGVMVVDARDPANPVVVSRLQNPPGTSAEDVVVYTARYGPFRGRDIAAAGIQVCGGSRLDPSIPRGLLL
;
A
#
# COMPACT_ATOMS: atom_id res chain seq x y z
N MET A 1 10.02 -43.24 -51.23
CA MET A 1 10.17 -42.05 -50.37
C MET A 1 9.55 -42.39 -49.02
N LEU A 2 10.39 -42.63 -48.01
CA LEU A 2 9.99 -42.98 -46.65
C LEU A 2 10.04 -41.68 -45.83
N ALA A 3 8.91 -41.19 -45.33
CA ALA A 3 8.85 -39.97 -44.52
C ALA A 3 9.13 -40.32 -43.05
N LEU A 4 10.26 -39.84 -42.53
CA LEU A 4 10.63 -39.93 -41.12
C LEU A 4 9.90 -38.82 -40.34
N VAL A 5 8.94 -39.19 -39.50
CA VAL A 5 8.28 -38.23 -38.58
C VAL A 5 9.15 -38.10 -37.34
N LEU A 6 9.78 -36.93 -37.18
CA LEU A 6 10.61 -36.61 -36.02
C LEU A 6 9.72 -36.04 -34.90
N SER A 7 9.47 -36.83 -33.87
CA SER A 7 8.72 -36.39 -32.68
C SER A 7 9.60 -35.46 -31.84
N ILE A 8 9.29 -34.16 -31.83
CA ILE A 8 9.96 -33.18 -30.97
C ILE A 8 9.33 -33.26 -29.57
N LEU A 9 10.09 -33.80 -28.61
CA LEU A 9 9.76 -33.68 -27.19
C LEU A 9 10.03 -32.23 -26.76
N VAL A 10 8.98 -31.48 -26.41
CA VAL A 10 9.12 -30.18 -25.74
C VAL A 10 9.24 -30.45 -24.24
N PRO A 11 10.35 -30.09 -23.57
CA PRO A 11 10.44 -30.20 -22.12
C PRO A 11 9.51 -29.16 -21.48
N ALA A 12 8.54 -29.62 -20.70
CA ALA A 12 7.75 -28.75 -19.85
C ALA A 12 8.66 -28.18 -18.75
N LEU A 13 9.08 -26.93 -18.89
CA LEU A 13 9.69 -26.17 -17.81
C LEU A 13 8.60 -25.93 -16.75
N ALA A 14 8.67 -26.69 -15.66
CA ALA A 14 7.88 -26.41 -14.47
C ALA A 14 8.34 -25.05 -13.92
N THR A 15 7.53 -24.01 -14.14
CA THR A 15 7.69 -22.75 -13.41
C THR A 15 7.37 -23.04 -11.95
N ALA A 16 8.42 -23.24 -11.14
CA ALA A 16 8.26 -23.19 -9.69
C ALA A 16 7.78 -21.76 -9.35
N ALA A 17 6.52 -21.63 -8.96
CA ALA A 17 6.06 -20.40 -8.33
C ALA A 17 7.01 -20.13 -7.16
N PRO A 18 7.51 -18.89 -6.99
CA PRO A 18 8.37 -18.59 -5.85
C PRO A 18 7.59 -18.96 -4.59
N THR A 19 8.13 -19.90 -3.82
CA THR A 19 7.57 -20.25 -2.52
C THR A 19 7.52 -18.98 -1.70
N GLN A 20 6.32 -18.58 -1.31
CA GLN A 20 6.11 -17.44 -0.43
C GLN A 20 7.01 -17.64 0.80
N PRO A 21 7.89 -16.67 1.12
CA PRO A 21 8.74 -16.78 2.28
C PRO A 21 7.88 -17.02 3.52
N SER A 22 8.25 -18.01 4.32
CA SER A 22 7.53 -18.52 5.49
C SER A 22 8.48 -18.50 6.68
N ASN A 23 8.01 -18.01 7.83
CA ASN A 23 8.78 -17.87 9.05
C ASN A 23 7.97 -18.31 10.29
N GLU A 24 7.16 -19.38 10.17
CA GLU A 24 6.30 -19.85 11.26
C GLU A 24 7.04 -20.06 12.60
N ASP A 25 8.35 -20.34 12.55
CA ASP A 25 9.21 -20.56 13.71
C ASP A 25 9.67 -19.27 14.42
N GLU A 26 9.37 -18.09 13.86
CA GLU A 26 9.82 -16.78 14.38
C GLU A 26 8.71 -16.00 15.12
N LEU A 27 7.47 -16.52 15.16
CA LEU A 27 6.32 -15.79 15.70
C LEU A 27 6.27 -15.85 17.23
N LEU A 28 6.12 -14.69 17.86
CA LEU A 28 5.79 -14.56 19.27
C LEU A 28 4.35 -15.02 19.54
N PRO A 29 3.99 -15.42 20.79
CA PRO A 29 2.64 -15.87 21.13
C PRO A 29 1.51 -14.91 20.74
N GLU A 30 1.74 -13.59 20.85
CA GLU A 30 0.76 -12.58 20.43
C GLU A 30 0.63 -12.47 18.90
N GLU A 31 1.72 -12.71 18.18
CA GLU A 31 1.75 -12.71 16.71
C GLU A 31 1.04 -13.95 16.16
N LEU A 32 1.14 -15.08 16.86
CA LEU A 32 0.35 -16.28 16.57
C LEU A 32 -1.15 -16.04 16.75
N HIS A 33 -1.55 -15.37 17.83
CA HIS A 33 -2.95 -15.01 18.05
C HIS A 33 -3.47 -14.05 16.98
N ARG A 34 -2.70 -13.01 16.62
CA ARG A 34 -3.06 -12.09 15.53
C ARG A 34 -3.15 -12.80 14.18
N LEU A 35 -2.24 -13.74 13.91
CA LEU A 35 -2.28 -14.58 12.73
C LEU A 35 -3.55 -15.43 12.66
N GLU A 36 -3.95 -16.05 13.78
CA GLU A 36 -5.20 -16.82 13.86
C GLU A 36 -6.42 -15.94 13.56
N GLN A 37 -6.48 -14.72 14.11
CA GLN A 37 -7.56 -13.78 13.82
C GLN A 37 -7.56 -13.34 12.34
N SER A 38 -6.39 -13.09 11.75
CA SER A 38 -6.27 -12.67 10.35
C SER A 38 -6.72 -13.73 9.34
N LYS A 39 -6.56 -15.03 9.69
CA LYS A 39 -6.99 -16.17 8.89
C LYS A 39 -8.47 -16.49 9.05
N LYS A 40 -9.19 -15.80 9.95
CA LYS A 40 -10.59 -16.07 10.22
C LYS A 40 -11.44 -15.55 9.08
N THR A 41 -11.77 -16.44 8.15
CA THR A 41 -12.72 -16.14 7.08
C THR A 41 -14.12 -16.05 7.67
N PHE A 42 -14.72 -14.86 7.64
CA PHE A 42 -16.11 -14.69 8.01
C PHE A 42 -16.97 -15.11 6.80
N GLN A 43 -17.72 -16.20 6.93
CA GLN A 43 -18.54 -16.74 5.83
C GLN A 43 -19.74 -15.86 5.45
N GLU A 44 -20.00 -14.79 6.21
CA GLU A 44 -21.04 -13.79 5.93
C GLU A 44 -20.47 -12.36 5.91
N GLY A 45 -19.30 -12.19 5.28
CA GLY A 45 -18.59 -10.91 5.18
C GLY A 45 -19.26 -9.87 4.28
N VAL A 46 -20.49 -9.45 4.59
CA VAL A 46 -21.01 -8.13 4.20
C VAL A 46 -21.38 -7.41 5.49
N LYS A 47 -20.37 -7.07 6.30
CA LYS A 47 -20.58 -6.00 7.25
C LYS A 47 -20.45 -4.70 6.47
N SER A 48 -21.57 -4.22 5.94
CA SER A 48 -21.72 -2.80 5.64
C SER A 48 -21.22 -2.01 6.84
N GLY A 49 -20.46 -0.94 6.62
CA GLY A 49 -20.00 -0.08 7.70
C GLY A 49 -21.19 0.34 8.57
N SER A 50 -21.06 0.23 9.89
CA SER A 50 -22.09 0.70 10.81
C SER A 50 -21.73 2.10 11.32
N ALA A 51 -22.76 2.94 11.45
CA ALA A 51 -22.63 4.29 11.94
C ALA A 51 -23.85 4.62 12.79
N LEU A 52 -23.67 5.31 13.91
CA LEU A 52 -24.76 5.77 14.77
C LEU A 52 -24.85 7.30 14.65
N ASN A 53 -26.05 7.82 14.36
CA ASN A 53 -26.31 9.26 14.18
C ASN A 53 -25.38 9.92 13.13
N MET A 54 -24.96 9.16 12.13
CA MET A 54 -24.13 9.62 11.03
C MET A 54 -24.66 9.03 9.72
N VAL A 55 -24.44 9.75 8.63
CA VAL A 55 -24.79 9.33 7.27
C VAL A 55 -23.56 9.45 6.39
N VAL A 56 -23.37 8.50 5.48
CA VAL A 56 -22.32 8.58 4.47
C VAL A 56 -22.72 9.65 3.45
N VAL A 57 -21.88 10.68 3.30
CA VAL A 57 -22.11 11.77 2.32
C VAL A 57 -21.54 11.42 0.95
N GLY A 58 -20.37 10.80 0.92
CA GLY A 58 -19.71 10.34 -0.30
C GLY A 58 -18.60 9.35 0.04
N HIS A 59 -18.07 8.69 -0.99
CA HIS A 59 -17.04 7.67 -0.85
C HIS A 59 -16.21 7.56 -2.13
N ASN A 60 -14.91 7.31 -1.98
CA ASN A 60 -14.02 6.85 -3.03
C ASN A 60 -13.15 5.72 -2.45
N ASP A 61 -13.08 4.57 -3.12
CA ASP A 61 -12.32 3.41 -2.66
C ASP A 61 -10.84 3.46 -3.04
N LEU A 62 -10.41 4.56 -3.69
CA LEU A 62 -9.07 4.81 -4.17
C LEU A 62 -8.58 3.70 -5.13
N GLY A 63 -9.51 3.21 -5.96
CA GLY A 63 -9.25 2.13 -6.91
C GLY A 63 -9.12 0.75 -6.25
N GLY A 64 -9.67 0.60 -5.04
CA GLY A 64 -9.59 -0.64 -4.27
C GLY A 64 -8.18 -0.99 -3.80
N ARG A 65 -7.26 -0.02 -3.74
CA ARG A 65 -5.82 -0.26 -3.51
C ARG A 65 -5.49 -0.85 -2.12
N GLY A 66 -6.41 -0.76 -1.16
CA GLY A 66 -6.20 -1.25 0.21
C GLY A 66 -5.13 -0.45 0.96
N PHE A 67 -4.83 -0.87 2.20
CA PHE A 67 -3.75 -0.33 3.04
C PHE A 67 -3.61 1.21 3.08
N ASN A 68 -4.74 1.92 2.96
CA ASN A 68 -4.79 3.36 3.15
C ASN A 68 -4.46 3.69 4.60
N ALA A 69 -3.74 4.77 4.80
CA ALA A 69 -3.18 5.12 6.10
C ALA A 69 -3.62 6.52 6.53
N ASP A 70 -2.67 7.34 6.98
CA ASP A 70 -2.92 8.72 7.40
C ASP A 70 -3.69 9.52 6.35
N VAL A 71 -4.44 10.51 6.83
CA VAL A 71 -5.25 11.42 6.01
C VAL A 71 -4.98 12.85 6.45
N TRP A 72 -4.46 13.66 5.52
CA TRP A 72 -4.29 15.10 5.71
C TRP A 72 -5.23 15.89 4.81
N VAL A 73 -5.80 16.98 5.32
CA VAL A 73 -6.71 17.84 4.55
C VAL A 73 -6.10 19.23 4.39
N HIS A 74 -6.09 19.74 3.16
CA HIS A 74 -5.60 21.09 2.83
C HIS A 74 -6.41 21.67 1.68
N GLU A 75 -7.02 22.84 1.87
CA GLU A 75 -7.76 23.60 0.84
C GLU A 75 -8.83 22.80 0.07
N GLY A 76 -9.54 21.90 0.75
CA GLY A 76 -10.59 21.05 0.16
C GLY A 76 -10.09 19.79 -0.55
N PHE A 77 -8.78 19.50 -0.48
CA PHE A 77 -8.18 18.25 -0.93
C PHE A 77 -7.83 17.37 0.25
N ALA A 78 -8.05 16.07 0.11
CA ALA A 78 -7.57 15.05 1.05
C ALA A 78 -6.35 14.32 0.46
N TYR A 79 -5.33 14.12 1.28
CA TYR A 79 -4.09 13.45 0.96
C TYR A 79 -4.06 12.16 1.77
N VAL A 80 -4.16 11.02 1.10
CA VAL A 80 -4.32 9.72 1.74
C VAL A 80 -3.06 8.89 1.56
N GLY A 81 -2.35 8.65 2.66
CA GLY A 81 -1.15 7.82 2.70
C GLY A 81 -1.41 6.37 2.33
N HIS A 82 -0.33 5.65 2.02
CA HIS A 82 -0.35 4.22 1.72
C HIS A 82 0.64 3.51 2.62
N TRP A 83 0.13 2.69 3.53
CA TRP A 83 0.94 1.90 4.42
C TRP A 83 1.49 0.66 3.71
N GLY A 84 2.72 0.30 4.07
CA GLY A 84 3.38 -0.92 3.64
C GLY A 84 4.36 -1.34 4.71
N PHE A 85 4.54 -2.64 4.86
CA PHE A 85 5.31 -3.23 5.95
C PHE A 85 6.11 -4.45 5.46
N THR A 86 7.37 -4.52 5.92
CA THR A 86 8.25 -5.69 5.72
C THR A 86 8.15 -6.71 6.86
N ASP A 87 7.70 -6.28 8.04
CA ASP A 87 7.83 -7.07 9.25
C ASP A 87 6.70 -8.08 9.41
N TRP A 88 7.02 -9.14 10.13
CA TRP A 88 6.10 -10.19 10.53
C TRP A 88 5.38 -9.84 11.84
N SER A 89 5.54 -8.59 12.32
CA SER A 89 5.20 -8.18 13.67
C SER A 89 3.69 -8.27 13.98
N SER A 90 2.87 -8.50 12.96
CA SER A 90 1.43 -8.71 13.10
C SER A 90 0.96 -10.13 12.76
N GLY A 91 1.87 -11.11 12.64
CA GLY A 91 1.55 -12.46 12.22
C GLY A 91 1.17 -12.57 10.73
N SER A 92 1.24 -11.48 9.96
CA SER A 92 0.87 -11.45 8.54
C SER A 92 1.85 -12.27 7.71
N LYS A 93 1.45 -13.41 7.11
CA LYS A 93 2.28 -14.21 6.17
C LYS A 93 2.57 -13.51 4.84
N THR A 94 2.04 -12.30 4.65
CA THR A 94 2.23 -11.49 3.46
C THR A 94 2.94 -10.21 3.83
N ARG A 95 4.08 -9.95 3.19
CA ARG A 95 4.65 -8.60 3.12
C ARG A 95 3.82 -7.82 2.11
N PHE A 96 3.47 -6.60 2.46
CA PHE A 96 2.84 -5.68 1.52
C PHE A 96 3.72 -4.46 1.37
N CYS A 97 4.20 -4.25 0.16
CA CYS A 97 4.86 -3.02 -0.22
C CYS A 97 4.14 -2.48 -1.45
N PRO A 98 3.55 -1.29 -1.38
CA PRO A 98 2.79 -0.78 -2.51
C PRO A 98 3.74 -0.48 -3.68
N GLU A 99 3.33 -0.92 -4.86
CA GLU A 99 4.05 -0.70 -6.13
C GLU A 99 3.26 0.20 -7.07
N GLU A 100 3.96 0.75 -8.06
CA GLU A 100 3.33 1.46 -9.17
C GLU A 100 2.29 0.57 -9.88
N PRO A 101 1.10 1.08 -10.26
CA PRO A 101 0.67 2.48 -10.17
C PRO A 101 -0.11 2.83 -8.89
N ASN A 102 -0.13 1.99 -7.87
CA ASN A 102 -1.06 2.13 -6.74
C ASN A 102 -0.40 2.70 -5.47
N ASN A 103 0.91 2.95 -5.51
CA ASN A 103 1.68 3.45 -4.38
C ASN A 103 1.64 4.98 -4.22
N GLY A 104 2.22 5.47 -3.13
CA GLY A 104 2.28 6.88 -2.82
C GLY A 104 1.02 7.43 -2.16
N VAL A 105 1.02 8.74 -1.97
CA VAL A 105 -0.09 9.49 -1.38
C VAL A 105 -1.10 9.81 -2.48
N MET A 106 -2.36 9.41 -2.31
CA MET A 106 -3.42 9.78 -3.24
C MET A 106 -3.94 11.17 -2.90
N VAL A 107 -4.07 12.04 -3.90
CA VAL A 107 -4.67 13.37 -3.77
C VAL A 107 -6.10 13.29 -4.27
N VAL A 108 -7.03 13.54 -3.37
CA VAL A 108 -8.47 13.47 -3.59
C VAL A 108 -9.03 14.88 -3.54
N ASP A 109 -9.68 15.33 -4.60
CA ASP A 109 -10.51 16.53 -4.57
C ASP A 109 -11.82 16.19 -3.85
N ALA A 110 -12.03 16.81 -2.69
CA ALA A 110 -13.19 16.60 -1.83
C ALA A 110 -14.06 17.88 -1.72
N ARG A 111 -13.90 18.83 -2.65
CA ARG A 111 -14.69 20.07 -2.67
C ARG A 111 -16.16 19.83 -2.99
N ASP A 112 -16.46 18.78 -3.75
CA ASP A 112 -17.78 18.15 -3.77
C ASP A 112 -17.74 16.89 -2.89
N PRO A 113 -18.18 16.96 -1.63
CA PRO A 113 -18.07 15.82 -0.70
C PRO A 113 -19.00 14.66 -1.06
N ALA A 114 -20.00 14.88 -1.92
CA ALA A 114 -20.87 13.81 -2.40
C ALA A 114 -20.20 12.99 -3.53
N ASN A 115 -19.18 13.56 -4.19
CA ASN A 115 -18.46 12.93 -5.29
C ASN A 115 -16.94 13.19 -5.20
N PRO A 116 -16.25 12.66 -4.17
CA PRO A 116 -14.81 12.81 -4.05
C PRO A 116 -14.07 12.06 -5.17
N VAL A 117 -13.09 12.71 -5.80
CA VAL A 117 -12.37 12.17 -6.96
C VAL A 117 -10.85 12.22 -6.76
N VAL A 118 -10.17 11.12 -7.08
CA VAL A 118 -8.69 11.11 -7.14
C VAL A 118 -8.25 11.96 -8.32
N VAL A 119 -7.43 12.99 -8.05
CA VAL A 119 -6.93 13.95 -9.05
C VAL A 119 -5.43 13.88 -9.25
N SER A 120 -4.69 13.32 -8.30
CA SER A 120 -3.24 13.16 -8.42
C SER A 120 -2.70 12.09 -7.47
N ARG A 121 -1.41 11.82 -7.58
CA ARG A 121 -0.67 10.86 -6.76
C ARG A 121 0.75 11.38 -6.52
N LEU A 122 1.16 11.46 -5.26
CA LEU A 122 2.52 11.81 -4.87
C LEU A 122 3.33 10.52 -4.76
N GLN A 123 4.18 10.30 -5.75
CA GLN A 123 4.93 9.07 -5.89
C GLN A 123 6.03 8.93 -4.82
N ASN A 124 6.11 7.76 -4.19
CA ASN A 124 7.22 7.40 -3.31
C ASN A 124 8.24 6.50 -4.03
N PRO A 125 9.51 6.44 -3.59
CA PRO A 125 10.51 5.59 -4.23
C PRO A 125 10.19 4.09 -4.14
N PRO A 126 10.68 3.25 -5.08
CA PRO A 126 10.54 1.80 -5.00
C PRO A 126 11.04 1.22 -3.68
N GLY A 127 10.36 0.18 -3.18
CA GLY A 127 10.70 -0.47 -1.91
C GLY A 127 10.32 0.32 -0.65
N THR A 128 9.58 1.42 -0.81
CA THR A 128 9.10 2.23 0.31
C THR A 128 7.58 2.35 0.32
N SER A 129 7.03 2.71 1.48
CA SER A 129 5.65 3.16 1.67
C SER A 129 5.66 4.63 2.09
N ALA A 130 4.58 5.36 1.85
CA ALA A 130 4.42 6.76 2.22
C ALA A 130 3.15 6.91 3.05
N GLU A 131 3.29 6.74 4.36
CA GLU A 131 2.17 6.60 5.30
C GLU A 131 1.70 7.95 5.82
N ASP A 132 2.56 8.64 6.57
CA ASP A 132 2.27 9.92 7.23
C ASP A 132 2.53 11.07 6.26
N VAL A 133 1.53 11.95 6.08
CA VAL A 133 1.58 13.06 5.14
C VAL A 133 1.14 14.36 5.80
N VAL A 134 1.87 15.43 5.50
CA VAL A 134 1.51 16.79 5.91
C VAL A 134 1.53 17.70 4.69
N VAL A 135 0.51 18.56 4.58
CA VAL A 135 0.41 19.57 3.52
C VAL A 135 0.19 20.95 4.10
N TYR A 136 0.92 21.94 3.62
CA TYR A 136 0.78 23.33 4.05
C TYR A 136 1.17 24.31 2.95
N THR A 137 0.63 25.53 3.02
CA THR A 137 1.09 26.64 2.19
C THR A 137 2.33 27.28 2.81
N ALA A 138 3.45 27.28 2.08
CA ALA A 138 4.70 27.86 2.54
C ALA A 138 4.57 29.38 2.74
N ARG A 139 4.79 29.84 3.98
CA ARG A 139 4.65 31.27 4.34
C ARG A 139 5.87 32.11 3.95
N TYR A 140 7.04 31.50 3.87
CA TYR A 140 8.32 32.18 3.64
C TYR A 140 9.23 31.34 2.73
N GLY A 141 10.37 31.90 2.35
CA GLY A 141 11.39 31.20 1.55
C GLY A 141 11.10 31.16 0.05
N PRO A 142 11.90 30.40 -0.72
CA PRO A 142 11.85 30.38 -2.18
C PRO A 142 10.52 29.82 -2.74
N PHE A 143 9.78 29.05 -1.94
CA PHE A 143 8.48 28.48 -2.31
C PHE A 143 7.30 29.24 -1.71
N ARG A 144 7.49 30.46 -1.19
CA ARG A 144 6.41 31.25 -0.58
C ARG A 144 5.16 31.30 -1.47
N GLY A 145 4.01 31.01 -0.86
CA GLY A 145 2.70 31.00 -1.52
C GLY A 145 2.40 29.74 -2.31
N ARG A 146 3.29 28.73 -2.29
CA ARG A 146 3.04 27.41 -2.86
C ARG A 146 2.64 26.43 -1.78
N ASP A 147 1.81 25.48 -2.14
CA ASP A 147 1.52 24.32 -1.30
C ASP A 147 2.66 23.31 -1.39
N ILE A 148 3.07 22.80 -0.23
CA ILE A 148 4.10 21.79 -0.07
C ILE A 148 3.47 20.60 0.63
N ALA A 149 3.50 19.45 -0.03
CA ALA A 149 3.20 18.17 0.57
C ALA A 149 4.52 17.46 0.91
N ALA A 150 4.61 16.95 2.13
CA ALA A 150 5.72 16.15 2.60
C ALA A 150 5.17 14.85 3.18
N ALA A 151 5.78 13.72 2.81
CA ALA A 151 5.43 12.42 3.37
C ALA A 151 6.67 11.72 3.90
N GLY A 152 6.54 11.08 5.06
CA GLY A 152 7.56 10.19 5.59
C GLY A 152 7.60 8.90 4.77
N ILE A 153 8.79 8.46 4.36
CA ILE A 153 8.97 7.17 3.70
C ILE A 153 9.47 6.11 4.67
N GLN A 154 8.91 4.90 4.57
CA GLN A 154 9.30 3.74 5.38
C GLN A 154 9.71 2.59 4.47
N VAL A 155 10.68 1.79 4.89
CA VAL A 155 11.08 0.60 4.14
C VAL A 155 9.96 -0.44 4.22
N CYS A 156 9.42 -0.84 3.08
CA CYS A 156 8.45 -1.95 2.97
C CYS A 156 8.89 -3.05 2.00
N GLY A 157 9.88 -2.78 1.15
CA GLY A 157 10.42 -3.75 0.19
C GLY A 157 11.61 -4.49 0.78
N GLY A 158 11.71 -5.79 0.50
CA GLY A 158 12.90 -6.57 0.83
C GLY A 158 13.24 -6.63 2.33
N SER A 159 14.53 -6.53 2.66
CA SER A 159 15.03 -6.55 4.04
C SER A 159 15.05 -5.13 4.61
N ARG A 160 14.59 -4.94 5.86
CA ARG A 160 14.76 -3.67 6.58
C ARG A 160 16.22 -3.22 6.74
N LEU A 161 17.17 -4.14 6.54
CA LEU A 161 18.61 -3.90 6.58
C LEU A 161 19.21 -3.57 5.21
N ASP A 162 18.43 -3.63 4.13
CA ASP A 162 18.89 -3.26 2.79
C ASP A 162 19.26 -1.77 2.76
N PRO A 163 20.54 -1.42 2.53
CA PRO A 163 20.96 -0.03 2.49
C PRO A 163 20.66 0.64 1.15
N SER A 164 20.24 -0.11 0.13
CA SER A 164 19.91 0.44 -1.20
C SER A 164 18.52 1.09 -1.26
N ILE A 165 17.65 0.80 -0.30
CA ILE A 165 16.30 1.37 -0.23
C ILE A 165 16.38 2.79 0.34
N PRO A 166 15.77 3.80 -0.31
CA PRO A 166 15.77 5.18 0.17
C PRO A 166 15.21 5.33 1.59
N ARG A 167 15.86 6.17 2.40
CA ARG A 167 15.47 6.47 3.78
C ARG A 167 15.40 7.97 3.99
N GLY A 168 14.21 8.48 4.30
CA GLY A 168 13.97 9.89 4.62
C GLY A 168 14.44 10.89 3.57
N LEU A 169 14.53 12.15 3.98
CA LEU A 169 15.19 13.20 3.20
C LEU A 169 16.70 12.93 3.21
N LEU A 170 17.23 12.46 2.07
CA LEU A 170 18.65 12.49 1.81
C LEU A 170 19.05 13.97 1.65
N LEU A 171 19.67 14.54 2.67
CA LEU A 171 20.30 15.86 2.63
C LEU A 171 21.70 15.76 2.01
#